data_AF-A0A242KFW3-F1
#
_entry.id   AF-A0A242KFW3-F1
#
_cell.length_a   1.000
_cell.length_b   1.000
_cell.length_c   1.000
_cell.angle_alpha   90.00
_cell.angle_beta   90.00
_cell.angle_gamma   90.00
#
_symmetry.space_group_name_H-M   'P 1'
#
loop_
_entity.id
_entity.type
_entity.pdbx_description
1 polymer ?
#
loop_
_entity_poly.entity_id
_entity_poly.type
_entity_poly.pdbx_seq_one_letter_code
_entity_poly.pdbx_strand_id
1 'polypeptide(L)'
;MNPDGTINEGEERPNYIQISDRRSENDRHSWQLAVTQNSQFTNLDEHELAGARLHLTNQQFATAQDGVEPVIRHQEGVVLIPEHRTELITAKNEQGTGTWIYRFGDGTSAGESVALEVPQTALPRATTYQTTLTWELSAVPENE
;
A
#
# COMPACT_ATOMS: atom_id res chain seq x y z
N MET A 1 15.32 10.99 -1.33
CA MET A 1 14.59 11.77 -0.30
C MET A 1 15.51 12.92 0.08
N ASN A 2 15.01 14.14 0.13
CA ASN A 2 15.84 15.27 0.52
C ASN A 2 16.28 15.11 1.99
N PRO A 3 17.39 15.73 2.42
CA PRO A 3 17.87 15.66 3.80
C PRO A 3 16.84 16.14 4.84
N ASP A 4 15.85 16.91 4.41
CA ASP A 4 14.74 17.44 5.22
C ASP A 4 13.51 16.51 5.25
N GLY A 5 13.59 15.32 4.67
CA GLY A 5 12.49 14.35 4.60
C GLY A 5 11.46 14.62 3.50
N THR A 6 11.63 15.68 2.70
CA THR A 6 10.74 15.96 1.57
C THR A 6 11.02 15.05 0.37
N ILE A 7 10.02 14.92 -0.50
CA ILE A 7 10.10 14.17 -1.74
C ILE A 7 11.05 14.89 -2.70
N ASN A 8 12.08 14.19 -3.19
CA ASN A 8 12.87 14.69 -4.31
C ASN A 8 12.11 14.36 -5.60
N GLU A 9 11.52 15.38 -6.24
CA GLU A 9 10.70 15.20 -7.45
C GLU A 9 11.52 14.83 -8.70
N GLY A 10 12.86 14.97 -8.65
CA GLY A 10 13.75 14.63 -9.76
C GLY A 10 14.22 13.17 -9.80
N GLU A 11 13.87 12.36 -8.80
CA GLU A 11 14.25 10.94 -8.72
C GLU A 11 13.01 10.06 -8.85
N GLU A 12 12.96 9.27 -9.93
CA GLU A 12 11.96 8.21 -10.07
C GLU A 12 12.13 7.18 -8.94
N ARG A 13 11.03 6.88 -8.28
CA ARG A 13 11.01 5.91 -7.18
C ARG A 13 9.69 5.17 -7.11
N PRO A 14 9.71 3.94 -6.59
CA PRO A 14 8.52 3.16 -6.29
C PRO A 14 7.51 3.96 -5.46
N ASN A 15 6.22 3.69 -5.66
CA ASN A 15 5.21 4.06 -4.67
C ASN A 15 5.49 3.28 -3.39
N TYR A 16 5.44 3.94 -2.24
CA TYR A 16 5.79 3.31 -0.97
C TYR A 16 5.00 3.88 0.22
N ILE A 17 4.95 3.08 1.28
CA ILE A 17 4.47 3.43 2.61
C ILE A 17 5.67 3.25 3.55
N GLN A 18 5.93 4.26 4.37
CA GLN A 18 6.94 4.17 5.43
C GLN A 18 6.26 3.94 6.78
N ILE A 19 6.64 2.88 7.46
CA ILE A 19 6.14 2.52 8.80
C ILE A 19 7.31 2.66 9.77
N SER A 20 7.06 3.23 10.95
CA SER A 20 8.07 3.32 12.00
C SER A 20 7.49 2.88 13.33
N ASP A 21 7.80 1.65 13.75
CA ASP A 21 7.43 1.14 15.06
C ASP A 21 8.55 1.43 16.06
N ARG A 22 8.27 2.34 16.99
CA ARG A 22 9.19 2.80 18.04
C ARG A 22 8.70 2.46 19.45
N ARG A 23 7.72 1.57 19.56
CA ARG A 23 7.18 1.12 20.85
C ARG A 23 8.25 0.36 21.63
N SER A 24 8.15 0.40 22.95
CA SER A 24 9.03 -0.36 23.84
C SER A 24 8.76 -1.87 23.69
N GLU A 25 9.71 -2.72 24.09
CA GLU A 25 9.52 -4.18 24.09
C GLU A 25 8.23 -4.61 24.79
N ASN A 26 7.85 -3.94 25.88
CA ASN A 26 6.69 -4.28 26.69
C ASN A 26 5.36 -3.84 26.07
N ASP A 27 5.36 -2.81 25.21
CA ASP A 27 4.15 -2.28 24.54
C ASP A 27 4.02 -2.81 23.10
N ARG A 28 5.02 -3.57 22.64
CA ARG A 28 5.14 -4.07 21.28
C ARG A 28 4.39 -5.39 21.16
N HIS A 29 3.18 -5.27 20.65
CA HIS A 29 2.38 -6.38 20.14
C HIS A 29 2.39 -6.39 18.61
N SER A 30 1.58 -7.27 18.04
CA SER A 30 1.32 -7.35 16.61
C SER A 30 0.78 -6.03 16.04
N TRP A 31 1.17 -5.71 14.80
CA TRP A 31 0.55 -4.66 14.01
C TRP A 31 0.27 -5.15 12.59
N GLN A 32 -0.70 -4.51 11.94
CA GLN A 32 -1.07 -4.81 10.56
C GLN A 32 -1.32 -3.53 9.76
N LEU A 33 -0.97 -3.58 8.47
CA LEU A 33 -1.33 -2.56 7.49
C LEU A 33 -2.38 -3.13 6.55
N ALA A 34 -3.48 -2.40 6.38
CA ALA A 34 -4.52 -2.68 5.41
C ALA A 34 -4.80 -1.47 4.52
N VAL A 35 -5.33 -1.73 3.34
CA VAL A 35 -5.80 -0.71 2.40
C VAL A 35 -7.24 -0.99 2.02
N THR A 36 -8.04 0.08 1.89
CA THR A 36 -9.39 0.03 1.34
C THR A 36 -9.48 1.05 0.22
N GLN A 37 -9.88 0.62 -0.97
CA GLN A 37 -10.32 1.57 -2.00
C GLN A 37 -11.75 1.99 -1.65
N ASN A 38 -11.97 3.27 -1.35
CA ASN A 38 -13.22 3.71 -0.71
C ASN A 38 -14.45 3.62 -1.63
N SER A 39 -14.27 3.66 -2.95
CA SER A 39 -15.34 3.53 -3.93
C SER A 39 -14.77 3.15 -5.30
N GLN A 40 -15.62 2.78 -6.26
CA GLN A 40 -15.18 2.67 -7.65
C GLN A 40 -14.65 4.03 -8.16
N PHE A 41 -13.70 3.98 -9.10
CA PHE A 41 -13.23 5.13 -9.87
C PHE A 41 -14.42 5.84 -10.50
N THR A 42 -14.65 7.09 -10.10
CA THR A 42 -15.84 7.86 -10.47
C THR A 42 -15.41 9.23 -10.99
N ASN A 43 -16.11 9.74 -12.01
CA ASN A 43 -15.86 11.08 -12.54
C ASN A 43 -16.70 12.15 -11.79
N LEU A 44 -16.52 13.43 -12.16
CA LEU A 44 -17.27 14.54 -11.56
C LEU A 44 -18.78 14.51 -11.84
N ASP A 45 -19.22 13.75 -12.84
CA ASP A 45 -20.63 13.54 -13.19
C ASP A 45 -21.20 12.25 -12.56
N GLU A 46 -20.55 11.70 -11.53
CA GLU A 46 -20.94 10.47 -10.83
C GLU A 46 -20.98 9.20 -11.69
N HIS A 47 -20.32 9.19 -12.86
CA HIS A 47 -20.20 7.99 -13.67
C HIS A 47 -19.00 7.17 -13.23
N GLU A 48 -19.25 5.91 -12.91
CA GLU A 48 -18.22 4.95 -12.55
C GLU A 48 -17.48 4.41 -13.79
N LEU A 49 -16.18 4.18 -13.62
CA LEU A 49 -15.40 3.32 -14.49
C LEU A 49 -15.67 1.86 -14.11
N ALA A 50 -16.85 1.38 -14.50
CA ALA A 50 -17.41 0.14 -13.99
C ALA A 50 -16.46 -1.06 -14.18
N GLY A 51 -16.18 -1.74 -13.07
CA GLY A 51 -15.33 -2.94 -13.05
C GLY A 51 -13.83 -2.67 -13.12
N ALA A 52 -13.38 -1.41 -13.10
CA ALA A 52 -11.96 -1.10 -13.01
C ALA A 52 -11.36 -1.60 -11.68
N ARG A 53 -10.09 -2.02 -11.74
CA ARG A 53 -9.38 -2.65 -10.63
C ARG A 53 -7.97 -2.10 -10.49
N LEU A 54 -7.56 -1.79 -9.26
CA LEU A 54 -6.19 -1.40 -8.96
C LEU A 54 -5.37 -2.64 -8.58
N HIS A 55 -4.28 -2.87 -9.29
CA HIS A 55 -3.32 -3.93 -9.03
C HIS A 55 -2.09 -3.36 -8.32
N LEU A 56 -1.68 -4.00 -7.23
CA LEU A 56 -0.48 -3.69 -6.48
C LEU A 56 0.46 -4.90 -6.54
N THR A 57 1.57 -4.80 -7.27
CA THR A 57 2.50 -5.90 -7.54
C THR A 57 3.93 -5.54 -7.14
N ASN A 58 4.85 -6.50 -7.28
CA ASN A 58 6.28 -6.35 -6.93
C ASN A 58 6.49 -5.79 -5.51
N GLN A 59 5.67 -6.27 -4.57
CA GLN A 59 5.69 -5.83 -3.19
C GLN A 59 6.99 -6.26 -2.52
N GLN A 60 7.66 -5.33 -1.84
CA GLN A 60 8.91 -5.61 -1.16
C GLN A 60 9.15 -4.67 0.01
N PHE A 61 9.96 -5.12 0.97
CA PHE A 61 10.45 -4.31 2.06
C PHE A 61 11.86 -3.76 1.77
N ALA A 62 12.14 -2.60 2.34
CA ALA A 62 13.48 -2.05 2.46
C ALA A 62 13.63 -1.39 3.83
N THR A 63 14.81 -1.51 4.43
CA THR A 63 15.16 -0.81 5.66
C THR A 63 16.64 -0.44 5.64
N ALA A 64 16.99 0.67 6.29
CA ALA A 64 18.37 1.06 6.54
C ALA A 64 18.90 0.58 7.90
N GLN A 65 18.05 -0.10 8.67
CA GLN A 65 18.34 -0.62 10.00
C GLN A 65 18.40 -2.15 9.95
N ASP A 66 19.08 -2.76 10.90
CA ASP A 66 18.94 -4.20 11.15
C ASP A 66 17.60 -4.47 11.85
N GLY A 67 16.92 -5.56 11.50
CA GLY A 67 15.64 -5.93 12.12
C GLY A 67 15.01 -7.14 11.45
N VAL A 68 13.96 -7.67 12.09
CA VAL A 68 13.19 -8.78 11.54
C VAL A 68 12.08 -8.24 10.65
N GLU A 69 12.06 -8.65 9.39
CA GLU A 69 11.09 -8.17 8.39
C GLU A 69 9.65 -8.54 8.77
N PRO A 70 8.67 -7.64 8.55
CA PRO A 70 7.25 -7.99 8.56
C PRO A 70 6.91 -9.02 7.46
N VAL A 71 5.69 -9.54 7.50
CA VAL A 71 5.20 -10.51 6.50
C VAL A 71 4.23 -9.83 5.55
N ILE A 72 4.50 -9.97 4.24
CA ILE A 72 3.57 -9.62 3.16
C ILE A 72 2.53 -10.73 3.02
N ARG A 73 1.24 -10.40 3.09
CA ARG A 73 0.13 -11.37 2.98
C ARG A 73 -0.07 -11.90 1.56
N HIS A 74 0.17 -11.05 0.54
CA HIS A 74 -0.11 -11.33 -0.87
C HIS A 74 1.16 -11.15 -1.71
N GLN A 75 2.13 -12.06 -1.59
CA GLN A 75 3.48 -11.92 -2.18
C GLN A 75 3.46 -11.76 -3.72
N GLU A 76 2.56 -12.46 -4.41
CA GLU A 76 2.45 -12.40 -5.89
C GLU A 76 1.78 -11.12 -6.41
N GLY A 77 1.25 -10.28 -5.52
CA GLY A 77 0.42 -9.14 -5.89
C GLY A 77 -0.99 -9.21 -5.31
N VAL A 78 -1.67 -8.07 -5.31
CA VAL A 78 -3.05 -7.97 -4.85
C VAL A 78 -3.87 -7.06 -5.75
N VAL A 79 -5.13 -7.43 -5.94
CA VAL A 79 -6.12 -6.65 -6.69
C VAL A 79 -7.09 -6.06 -5.69
N LEU A 80 -7.18 -4.73 -5.65
CA LEU A 80 -8.13 -4.06 -4.77
C LEU A 80 -9.54 -4.18 -5.31
N ILE A 81 -10.45 -4.56 -4.41
CA ILE A 81 -11.89 -4.53 -4.65
C ILE A 81 -12.42 -3.28 -3.94
N PRO A 82 -13.16 -2.40 -4.64
CA PRO A 82 -13.79 -1.23 -4.00
C PRO A 82 -14.60 -1.63 -2.77
N GLU A 83 -14.55 -0.79 -1.74
CA GLU A 83 -15.22 -0.92 -0.46
C GLU A 83 -14.81 -2.16 0.37
N HIS A 84 -13.81 -2.91 -0.09
CA HIS A 84 -13.29 -4.08 0.61
C HIS A 84 -11.93 -3.81 1.27
N ARG A 85 -11.87 -4.03 2.58
CA ARG A 85 -10.62 -3.94 3.33
C ARG A 85 -9.69 -5.09 2.99
N THR A 86 -8.48 -4.76 2.55
CA THR A 86 -7.48 -5.74 2.11
C THR A 86 -6.24 -5.65 3.00
N GLU A 87 -5.91 -6.72 3.70
CA GLU A 87 -4.72 -6.80 4.54
C GLU A 87 -3.47 -7.03 3.70
N LEU A 88 -2.45 -6.19 3.87
CA LEU A 88 -1.22 -6.26 3.07
C LEU A 88 -0.05 -6.79 3.89
N ILE A 89 0.07 -6.31 5.12
CA ILE A 89 1.23 -6.57 5.98
C ILE A 89 0.75 -7.01 7.35
N THR A 90 1.46 -7.96 7.93
CA THR A 90 1.41 -8.25 9.35
C THR A 90 2.80 -8.35 9.93
N ALA A 91 2.98 -7.79 11.12
CA ALA A 91 4.16 -7.99 11.94
C ALA A 91 3.73 -8.58 13.29
N LYS A 92 4.48 -9.57 13.76
CA LYS A 92 4.29 -10.18 15.09
C LYS A 92 5.60 -10.18 15.86
N ASN A 93 5.51 -10.19 17.19
CA ASN A 93 6.66 -10.27 18.08
C ASN A 93 7.69 -9.16 17.76
N GLU A 94 8.91 -9.53 17.39
CA GLU A 94 10.01 -8.60 17.08
C GLU A 94 9.96 -8.07 15.63
N GLN A 95 9.11 -8.64 14.76
CA GLN A 95 8.98 -8.22 13.37
C GLN A 95 8.53 -6.75 13.26
N GLY A 96 9.00 -6.06 12.23
CA GLY A 96 8.53 -4.72 11.92
C GLY A 96 8.97 -3.64 12.90
N THR A 97 9.85 -3.98 13.84
CA THR A 97 10.54 -3.02 14.70
C THR A 97 11.39 -2.06 13.89
N GLY A 98 11.42 -0.78 14.27
CA GLY A 98 12.23 0.21 13.58
C GLY A 98 11.50 0.79 12.38
N THR A 99 12.25 1.29 11.39
CA THR A 99 11.68 1.94 10.21
C THR A 99 11.74 1.02 9.00
N TRP A 100 10.58 0.76 8.39
CA TRP A 100 10.40 -0.09 7.22
C TRP A 100 9.76 0.70 6.09
N ILE A 101 10.29 0.54 4.88
CA ILE A 101 9.71 1.02 3.63
C ILE A 101 9.05 -0.19 2.98
N TYR A 102 7.73 -0.17 2.91
CA TYR A 102 6.95 -1.09 2.10
C TYR A 102 6.69 -0.45 0.74
N ARG A 103 7.20 -1.03 -0.34
CA ARG A 103 7.18 -0.42 -1.67
C ARG A 103 6.68 -1.38 -2.75
N PHE A 104 6.17 -0.81 -3.84
CA PHE A 104 5.70 -1.53 -5.03
C PHE A 104 6.69 -1.32 -6.17
N GLY A 105 7.51 -2.34 -6.43
CA GLY A 105 8.58 -2.29 -7.42
C GLY A 105 9.86 -1.62 -6.92
N ASP A 106 10.85 -1.56 -7.79
CA ASP A 106 12.20 -0.97 -7.60
C ASP A 106 12.52 0.00 -8.74
N GLY A 107 13.79 0.39 -8.90
CA GLY A 107 14.21 1.31 -9.98
C GLY A 107 13.97 0.80 -11.40
N THR A 108 13.60 -0.48 -11.58
CA THR A 108 13.25 -1.04 -12.89
C THR A 108 11.75 -1.29 -13.02
N SER A 109 11.10 -1.78 -11.97
CA SER A 109 9.69 -2.23 -11.99
C SER A 109 8.68 -1.20 -11.47
N ALA A 110 9.12 -0.10 -10.85
CA ALA A 110 8.24 0.89 -10.21
C ALA A 110 7.12 1.42 -11.11
N GLY A 111 7.43 1.68 -12.38
CA GLY A 111 6.49 2.27 -13.35
C GLY A 111 5.28 1.40 -13.67
N GLU A 112 5.34 0.10 -13.38
CA GLU A 112 4.29 -0.87 -13.71
C GLU A 112 3.70 -1.58 -12.47
N SER A 113 4.23 -1.28 -11.28
CA SER A 113 3.88 -2.01 -10.05
C SER A 113 2.58 -1.55 -9.39
N VAL A 114 2.04 -0.41 -9.83
CA VAL A 114 0.71 0.08 -9.48
C VAL A 114 -0.05 0.32 -10.79
N ALA A 115 -0.92 -0.62 -11.14
CA ALA A 115 -1.56 -0.64 -12.45
C ALA A 115 -3.08 -0.57 -12.32
N LEU A 116 -3.71 0.20 -13.20
CA LEU A 116 -5.17 0.24 -13.35
C LEU A 116 -5.58 -0.68 -14.50
N GLU A 117 -6.35 -1.71 -14.19
CA GLU A 117 -7.02 -2.53 -15.20
C GLU A 117 -8.41 -1.95 -15.47
N VAL A 118 -8.72 -1.67 -16.73
CA VAL A 118 -10.04 -1.21 -17.17
C VAL A 118 -10.63 -2.26 -18.11
N PRO A 119 -11.71 -2.96 -17.72
CA PRO A 119 -12.31 -3.98 -18.56
C PRO A 119 -12.99 -3.35 -19.78
N GLN A 120 -13.08 -4.09 -20.89
CA GLN A 120 -13.75 -3.62 -22.11
C GLN A 120 -15.24 -3.25 -21.88
N THR A 121 -15.86 -3.85 -20.87
CA THR A 121 -17.25 -3.58 -20.47
C THR A 121 -17.43 -2.24 -19.75
N ALA A 122 -16.36 -1.53 -19.39
CA ALA A 122 -16.42 -0.28 -18.62
C ALA A 122 -16.98 0.91 -19.41
N LEU A 123 -16.99 0.86 -20.76
CA LEU A 123 -17.49 1.92 -21.65
C LEU A 123 -17.05 3.35 -21.22
N PRO A 124 -15.73 3.61 -21.12
CA PRO A 124 -15.22 4.85 -20.53
C PRO A 124 -15.56 6.09 -21.35
N ARG A 125 -15.84 7.19 -20.66
CA ARG A 125 -15.91 8.55 -21.22
C ARG A 125 -14.55 9.25 -21.17
N ALA A 126 -14.32 10.19 -22.09
CA ALA A 126 -13.12 11.03 -22.13
C ALA A 126 -13.14 12.09 -21.01
N THR A 127 -12.87 11.64 -19.78
CA THR A 127 -12.89 12.45 -18.55
C THR A 127 -11.96 11.84 -17.50
N THR A 128 -11.78 12.53 -16.39
CA THR A 128 -10.98 12.06 -15.27
C THR A 128 -11.84 11.26 -14.31
N TYR A 129 -11.37 10.07 -13.94
CA TYR A 129 -11.97 9.26 -12.88
C TYR A 129 -11.04 9.26 -11.68
N GLN A 130 -11.63 9.28 -10.48
CA GLN A 130 -10.90 9.32 -9.23
C GLN A 130 -11.52 8.37 -8.22
N THR A 131 -10.68 7.86 -7.33
CA THR A 131 -11.09 7.18 -6.11
C THR A 131 -10.10 7.58 -5.01
N THR A 132 -10.41 7.23 -3.77
CA THR A 132 -9.52 7.44 -2.64
C THR A 132 -9.17 6.11 -2.00
N LEU A 133 -7.93 6.00 -1.51
CA LEU A 133 -7.47 4.85 -0.74
C LEU A 133 -7.35 5.25 0.73
N THR A 134 -8.00 4.50 1.60
CA THR A 134 -7.80 4.59 3.05
C THR A 134 -6.77 3.55 3.48
N TRP A 135 -5.67 4.02 4.07
CA TRP A 135 -4.64 3.18 4.64
C TRP A 135 -4.82 3.12 6.15
N GLU A 136 -4.90 1.91 6.70
CA GLU A 136 -5.11 1.68 8.12
C GLU A 136 -3.92 0.92 8.69
N LEU A 137 -3.21 1.55 9.63
CA LEU A 137 -2.23 0.89 10.49
C LEU A 137 -2.91 0.64 11.84
N SER A 138 -3.06 -0.63 12.20
CA SER A 138 -3.65 -1.03 13.48
C SER A 138 -2.68 -1.87 14.29
N ALA A 139 -2.64 -1.60 15.60
CA ALA A 139 -1.93 -2.40 16.58
C ALA A 139 -2.98 -2.93 17.56
N VAL A 140 -3.38 -4.18 17.37
CA VAL A 140 -4.35 -4.84 18.23
C VAL A 140 -3.56 -5.71 19.21
N PRO A 141 -3.72 -5.55 20.52
CA PRO A 141 -3.20 -6.54 21.46
C PRO A 141 -3.83 -7.89 21.12
N GLU A 142 -3.02 -8.93 20.89
CA GLU A 142 -3.57 -10.28 20.85
C GLU A 142 -4.13 -10.55 22.25
N ASN A 143 -5.45 -10.73 22.38
CA ASN A 143 -6.02 -11.29 23.59
C ASN A 143 -5.56 -12.75 23.63
N GLU A 144 -4.58 -13.04 24.50
CA GLU A 144 -4.31 -14.41 24.93
C GLU A 144 -5.44 -14.95 25.81
#